data_AF-X1K9W8-F1
#
_entry.id   AF-X1K9W8-F1
#
_cell.length_a   1.000
_cell.length_b   1.000
_cell.length_c   1.000
_cell.angle_alpha   90.00
_cell.angle_beta   90.00
_cell.angle_gamma   90.00
#
_symmetry.space_group_name_H-M   'P 1'
#
loop_
_entity.id
_entity.type
_entity.pdbx_description
1 polymer ?
#
loop_
_entity_poly.entity_id
_entity_poly.type
_entity_poly.pdbx_seq_one_letter_code
_entity_poly.pdbx_strand_id
1 'polypeptide(L)'
;FMLAERFSDQDGNVYELVGQEAPSKRGRAFTGSQIRSVTPKKRKVSAYQKRFGLEMKRLIKAHPRTPRTRLMKRAHTATKRAMKK
;
A
#
# COMPACT_ATOMS: atom_id res chain seq x y z
N PHE A 1 -23.64 18.73 31.49
CA PHE A 1 -22.18 18.81 31.32
C PHE A 1 -21.63 17.39 31.30
N MET A 2 -21.31 16.84 30.13
CA MET A 2 -20.58 15.56 30.02
C MET A 2 -19.20 15.86 29.44
N LEU A 3 -18.16 15.45 30.17
CA LEU A 3 -16.76 15.55 29.76
C LEU A 3 -16.54 14.62 28.55
N ALA A 4 -16.11 15.18 27.42
CA ALA A 4 -15.61 14.39 26.29
C ALA A 4 -14.16 13.98 26.58
N GLU A 5 -13.93 12.70 26.88
CA GLU A 5 -12.58 12.15 26.96
C GLU A 5 -11.99 12.04 25.54
N ARG A 6 -10.93 12.80 25.29
CA ARG A 6 -10.16 12.75 24.03
C ARG A 6 -9.07 11.69 24.17
N PHE A 7 -9.08 10.70 23.29
CA PHE A 7 -8.00 9.72 23.17
C PHE A 7 -7.07 10.12 22.03
N SER A 8 -5.75 10.12 22.31
CA SER A 8 -4.69 10.41 21.35
C SER A 8 -3.80 9.19 21.16
N ASP A 9 -3.53 8.82 19.90
CA ASP A 9 -2.56 7.75 19.58
C ASP A 9 -1.11 8.23 19.72
N GLN A 10 -0.14 7.31 19.75
CA GLN A 10 1.30 7.59 19.86
C GLN A 10 1.86 8.50 18.74
N ASP A 11 1.14 8.63 17.62
CA ASP A 11 1.47 9.50 16.48
C ASP A 11 0.80 10.89 16.54
N GLY A 12 0.10 11.22 17.63
CA GLY A 12 -0.50 12.55 17.86
C GLY A 12 -1.83 12.80 17.14
N ASN A 13 -2.42 11.79 16.50
CA ASN A 13 -3.77 11.89 15.95
C ASN A 13 -4.82 11.82 17.07
N VAL A 14 -5.72 12.80 17.09
CA VAL A 14 -6.81 12.93 18.07
C VAL A 14 -8.09 12.35 17.47
N TYR A 15 -8.70 11.38 18.14
CA TYR A 15 -9.96 10.76 17.70
C TYR A 15 -11.07 11.10 18.70
N GLU A 16 -12.14 11.71 18.19
CA GLU A 16 -13.38 11.91 18.94
C GLU A 16 -14.26 10.67 18.78
N LEU A 17 -14.62 10.06 19.90
CA LEU A 17 -15.51 8.92 19.95
C LEU A 17 -16.95 9.43 19.79
N VAL A 18 -17.36 9.68 18.54
CA VAL A 18 -18.75 9.99 18.21
C VAL A 18 -19.57 8.71 18.44
N GLY A 19 -20.39 8.71 19.49
CA GLY A 19 -21.25 7.59 19.87
C GLY A 19 -22.06 7.07 18.68
N GLN A 20 -21.89 5.80 18.34
CA GLN A 20 -22.68 5.14 17.30
C GLN A 20 -23.97 4.63 17.92
N GLU A 21 -25.09 5.28 17.61
CA GLU A 21 -26.41 4.70 17.81
C GLU A 21 -26.52 3.43 16.92
N ALA A 22 -27.07 2.35 17.47
CA ALA A 22 -27.17 1.07 16.78
C ALA A 22 -27.84 1.24 15.40
N PRO A 23 -27.22 0.78 14.28
CA PRO A 23 -27.80 0.99 12.96
C PRO A 23 -29.06 0.13 12.80
N SER A 24 -30.23 0.79 12.79
CA SER A 24 -31.49 0.17 12.37
C SER A 24 -31.29 -0.42 10.97
N LYS A 25 -31.61 -1.71 10.79
CA LYS A 25 -31.53 -2.45 9.53
C LYS A 25 -32.55 -1.92 8.50
N ARG A 26 -32.34 -0.72 7.97
CA ARG A 26 -33.06 -0.20 6.80
C ARG A 26 -32.03 0.33 5.83
N GLY A 27 -32.02 -0.28 4.64
CA GLY A 27 -30.97 -0.14 3.63
C GLY A 27 -30.64 1.32 3.34
N ARG A 28 -29.38 1.69 3.56
CA ARG A 28 -28.84 2.94 3.04
C ARG A 28 -28.75 2.82 1.52
N ALA A 29 -29.64 3.52 0.82
CA ALA A 29 -29.46 3.79 -0.59
C ALA A 29 -28.06 4.40 -0.80
N PHE A 30 -27.26 3.77 -1.64
CA PHE A 30 -25.97 4.28 -2.09
C PHE A 30 -26.25 5.53 -2.94
N THR A 31 -26.48 6.67 -2.30
CA THR A 31 -26.52 7.95 -2.99
C THR A 31 -25.12 8.18 -3.52
N GLY A 32 -24.93 7.96 -4.82
CA GLY A 32 -23.66 8.05 -5.51
C GLY A 32 -23.05 9.43 -5.30
N SER A 33 -22.16 9.53 -4.32
CA SER A 33 -21.16 10.58 -4.31
C SER A 33 -20.40 10.43 -5.61
N GLN A 34 -20.46 11.44 -6.48
CA GLN A 34 -19.61 11.50 -7.66
C GLN A 34 -18.16 11.48 -7.17
N ILE A 35 -17.59 10.28 -7.09
CA ILE A 35 -16.15 10.09 -6.93
C ILE A 35 -15.58 10.63 -8.23
N ARG A 36 -15.24 11.92 -8.23
CA ARG A 36 -14.42 12.52 -9.28
C ARG A 36 -13.26 11.57 -9.44
N SER A 37 -13.11 10.97 -10.62
CA SER A 37 -12.02 10.07 -10.94
C SER A 37 -10.74 10.88 -11.04
N VAL A 38 -10.25 11.38 -9.91
CA VAL A 38 -8.92 11.95 -9.78
C VAL A 38 -8.00 10.76 -9.96
N THR A 39 -7.52 10.55 -11.18
CA THR A 39 -6.57 9.47 -11.45
C THR A 39 -5.41 9.64 -10.46
N PRO A 40 -5.14 8.67 -9.58
CA PRO A 40 -4.15 8.84 -8.54
C PRO A 40 -2.79 9.08 -9.21
N LYS A 41 -2.14 10.20 -8.85
CA LYS A 41 -0.81 10.54 -9.36
C LYS A 41 0.14 9.39 -9.02
N LYS A 42 0.69 8.73 -10.05
CA LYS A 42 1.64 7.62 -9.87
C LYS A 42 2.86 8.13 -9.10
N ARG A 43 3.20 7.46 -8.00
CA ARG A 43 4.40 7.79 -7.21
C ARG A 43 5.66 7.53 -8.02
N LYS A 44 6.63 8.44 -7.94
CA LYS A 44 7.96 8.21 -8.54
C LYS A 44 8.66 7.09 -7.76
N VAL A 45 9.07 6.04 -8.46
CA VAL A 45 9.83 4.92 -7.87
C VAL A 45 11.33 5.22 -7.85
N SER A 46 12.02 4.69 -6.84
CA SER A 46 13.47 4.87 -6.68
C SER A 46 14.28 4.14 -7.77
N ALA A 47 15.55 4.53 -7.94
CA ALA A 47 16.45 3.87 -8.90
C ALA A 47 16.60 2.36 -8.61
N TYR A 48 16.61 1.98 -7.33
CA TYR A 48 16.68 0.58 -6.89
C TYR A 48 15.48 -0.24 -7.41
N GLN A 49 14.25 0.26 -7.21
CA GLN A 49 13.04 -0.44 -7.64
C GLN A 49 13.00 -0.61 -9.16
N LYS A 50 13.48 0.39 -9.92
CA LYS A 50 13.56 0.29 -11.40
C LYS A 50 14.50 -0.82 -11.83
N ARG A 51 15.71 -0.89 -11.26
CA ARG A 51 16.70 -1.93 -11.58
C ARG A 51 16.23 -3.31 -11.16
N PHE A 52 15.63 -3.43 -9.98
CA PHE A 52 15.07 -4.67 -9.48
C PHE A 52 14.02 -5.27 -10.43
N GLY A 53 13.12 -4.44 -10.97
CA GLY A 53 12.12 -4.90 -11.94
C GLY A 53 12.73 -5.47 -13.21
N LEU A 54 13.85 -4.92 -13.68
CA LEU A 54 14.57 -5.42 -14.87
C LEU A 54 15.23 -6.77 -14.58
N GLU A 55 15.95 -6.89 -13.46
CA GLU A 55 16.60 -8.15 -13.05
C GLU A 55 15.57 -9.26 -12.82
N MET A 56 14.43 -8.93 -12.22
CA MET A 56 13.37 -9.92 -12.01
C MET A 56 12.76 -10.41 -13.32
N LYS A 57 12.50 -9.52 -14.29
CA LYS A 57 12.02 -9.91 -15.62
C LYS A 57 13.00 -10.83 -16.34
N ARG A 58 14.31 -10.54 -16.25
CA ARG A 58 15.37 -11.39 -16.81
C ARG A 58 15.35 -12.79 -16.17
N LEU A 59 15.26 -12.86 -14.85
CA LEU A 59 15.27 -14.11 -14.10
C LEU A 59 14.01 -14.96 -14.34
N ILE A 60 12.83 -14.35 -14.46
CA ILE A 60 11.60 -15.06 -14.82
C ILE A 60 11.72 -15.66 -16.23
N LYS A 61 12.25 -14.88 -17.19
CA LYS A 61 12.45 -15.36 -18.57
C LYS A 61 13.46 -16.52 -18.64
N ALA A 62 14.54 -16.44 -17.88
CA ALA A 62 15.58 -17.47 -17.87
C ALA A 62 15.17 -18.73 -17.10
N HIS A 63 14.32 -18.60 -16.08
CA HIS A 63 13.99 -19.68 -15.15
C HIS A 63 12.48 -19.80 -14.89
N PRO A 64 11.68 -20.17 -15.90
CA PRO A 64 10.22 -20.20 -15.79
C PRO A 64 9.69 -21.23 -14.78
N ARG A 65 10.40 -22.34 -14.56
CA ARG A 65 10.00 -23.40 -13.62
C ARG A 65 10.41 -23.13 -12.18
N THR A 66 11.23 -22.11 -11.93
CA THR A 66 11.72 -21.80 -10.59
C THR A 66 10.68 -20.96 -9.85
N PRO A 67 10.37 -21.26 -8.57
CA PRO A 67 9.40 -20.49 -7.82
C PRO A 67 9.83 -19.02 -7.69
N ARG A 68 8.85 -18.12 -7.81
CA ARG A 68 9.06 -16.66 -7.81
C ARG A 68 9.75 -16.16 -6.55
N THR A 69 9.51 -16.78 -5.39
CA THR A 69 10.18 -16.44 -4.12
C THR A 69 11.69 -16.64 -4.17
N ARG A 70 12.17 -17.69 -4.86
CA ARG A 70 13.60 -17.94 -5.08
C ARG A 70 14.19 -16.97 -6.08
N LEU A 71 13.44 -16.63 -7.13
CA LEU A 71 13.84 -15.60 -8.10
C LEU A 71 13.91 -14.20 -7.47
N MET A 72 13.00 -13.86 -6.54
CA MET A 72 13.04 -12.62 -5.78
C MET A 72 14.34 -12.46 -5.00
N LYS A 73 14.75 -13.51 -4.26
CA LYS A 73 16.02 -13.52 -3.51
C LYS A 73 17.21 -13.27 -4.44
N ARG A 74 17.24 -13.95 -5.60
CA ARG A 74 18.28 -13.77 -6.63
C ARG A 74 18.26 -12.37 -7.27
N ALA A 75 17.08 -11.81 -7.50
CA ALA A 75 16.92 -10.47 -8.05
C ALA A 75 17.48 -9.41 -7.09
N HIS A 76 17.20 -9.53 -5.78
CA HIS A 76 17.75 -8.60 -4.79
C HIS A 76 19.27 -8.63 -4.72
N THR A 77 19.88 -9.81 -4.77
CA THR A 77 21.35 -9.93 -4.75
C THR A 77 21.96 -9.36 -6.03
N ALA A 78 21.39 -9.67 -7.20
CA ALA A 78 21.83 -9.09 -8.48
C ALA A 78 21.71 -7.56 -8.50
N THR A 79 20.59 -7.02 -8.02
CA THR A 79 20.35 -5.57 -7.98
C THR A 79 21.34 -4.87 -7.03
N LYS A 80 21.58 -5.43 -5.85
CA LYS A 80 22.57 -4.90 -4.89
C LYS A 80 23.99 -4.91 -5.49
N ARG A 81 24.36 -5.98 -6.19
CA ARG A 81 25.66 -6.07 -6.88
C ARG A 81 25.78 -5.06 -8.02
N ALA A 82 24.72 -4.85 -8.79
CA ALA A 82 24.71 -3.88 -9.89
C ALA A 82 24.76 -2.41 -9.41
N MET A 83 24.31 -2.14 -8.18
CA MET A 83 24.28 -0.79 -7.60
C MET A 83 25.46 -0.46 -6.70
N LYS A 84 26.13 -1.47 -6.13
CA LYS A 84 27.42 -1.28 -5.46
C LYS A 84 28.47 -1.06 -6.55
N LYS A 85 28.66 0.20 -6.90
CA LYS A 85 29.78 0.69 -7.70
C LYS A 85 30.65 1.53 -6.79
#